data_AF-G0MNU0-F1
#
_entry.id   AF-G0MNU0-F1
#
_cell.length_a   1.000
_cell.length_b   1.000
_cell.length_c   1.000
_cell.angle_alpha   90.00
_cell.angle_beta   90.00
_cell.angle_gamma   90.00
#
_symmetry.space_group_name_H-M   'P 1'
#
loop_
_entity.id
_entity.type
_entity.pdbx_description
1 polymer ?
#
loop_
_entity_poly.entity_id
_entity_poly.type
_entity_poly.pdbx_seq_one_letter_code
_entity_poly.pdbx_strand_id
1 'polypeptide(L)'
;MPTVTMERVEVFSAAHRLQSDKLSDAENKETFGKCNNANGHGHNYVWKVKLRGEVDPVNGMVYDLAKLKKEMGIVLDTVDHRNLDKDVDFFKTTVSTSENVAIYMFEKLKSVMSNPSVLYKVTIEETPKNIFTYKGF
;
A
#
# COMPACT_ATOMS: atom_id res chain seq x y z
N MET A 1 24.80 5.73 -15.96
CA MET A 1 24.00 4.94 -16.94
C MET A 1 22.63 5.59 -17.13
N PRO A 2 21.84 5.27 -18.18
CA PRO A 2 20.50 5.85 -18.36
C PRO A 2 19.60 5.59 -17.14
N THR A 3 18.78 6.56 -16.76
CA THR A 3 17.77 6.40 -15.69
C THR A 3 16.46 5.87 -16.26
N VAL A 4 15.95 4.78 -15.70
CA VAL A 4 14.70 4.12 -16.11
C VAL A 4 13.80 3.92 -14.89
N THR A 5 12.49 3.79 -15.12
CA THR A 5 11.57 3.32 -14.09
C THR A 5 11.07 1.92 -14.38
N MET A 6 11.00 1.10 -13.34
CA MET A 6 10.45 -0.25 -13.35
C MET A 6 9.22 -0.27 -12.45
N GLU A 7 8.10 -0.85 -12.88
CA GLU A 7 6.89 -0.96 -12.07
C GLU A 7 6.43 -2.42 -12.01
N ARG A 8 6.18 -2.92 -10.81
CA ARG A 8 5.58 -4.24 -10.56
C ARG A 8 4.21 -4.05 -9.93
N VAL A 9 3.25 -4.85 -10.38
CA VAL A 9 1.88 -4.84 -9.90
C VAL A 9 1.57 -6.16 -9.21
N GLU A 10 0.94 -6.08 -8.05
CA GLU A 10 0.35 -7.19 -7.31
C GLU A 10 -1.06 -6.80 -6.85
N VAL A 11 -1.81 -7.78 -6.34
CA VAL A 11 -3.15 -7.57 -5.76
C VAL A 11 -3.23 -8.20 -4.38
N PHE A 12 -4.06 -7.62 -3.51
CA PHE A 12 -4.42 -8.24 -2.23
C PHE A 12 -5.89 -7.99 -1.91
N SER A 13 -6.50 -8.92 -1.18
CA SER A 13 -7.89 -8.81 -0.73
C SER A 13 -7.93 -8.50 0.74
N ALA A 14 -8.58 -7.40 1.14
CA ALA A 14 -8.67 -7.04 2.56
C ALA A 14 -10.03 -6.44 2.92
N ALA A 15 -10.46 -6.70 4.15
CA ALA A 15 -11.62 -6.06 4.75
C ALA A 15 -11.19 -4.86 5.61
N HIS A 16 -12.05 -3.84 5.71
CA HIS A 16 -11.84 -2.70 6.60
C HIS A 16 -13.15 -1.98 6.94
N ARG A 17 -13.07 -1.04 7.89
CA ARG A 17 -14.11 -0.08 8.24
C ARG A 17 -13.47 1.27 8.49
N LEU A 18 -13.91 2.29 7.75
CA LEU A 18 -13.45 3.65 8.01
C LEU A 18 -14.10 4.16 9.30
N GLN A 19 -13.32 4.25 10.37
CA GLN A 19 -13.70 4.78 11.66
C GLN A 19 -12.50 5.51 12.29
N SER A 20 -12.77 6.66 12.92
CA SER A 20 -11.82 7.39 13.75
C SER A 20 -12.28 7.39 15.20
N ASP A 21 -11.41 6.98 16.11
CA ASP A 21 -11.65 7.04 17.56
C ASP A 21 -11.62 8.47 18.12
N LYS A 22 -11.29 9.45 17.27
CA LYS A 22 -11.30 10.89 17.59
C LYS A 22 -12.62 11.57 17.25
N LEU A 23 -13.56 10.84 16.66
CA LEU A 23 -14.87 11.33 16.24
C LEU A 23 -15.95 10.56 16.99
N SER A 24 -17.08 11.23 17.26
CA SER A 24 -18.29 10.54 17.72
C SER A 24 -18.86 9.60 16.65
N ASP A 25 -19.79 8.73 17.03
CA ASP A 25 -20.47 7.83 16.08
C ASP A 25 -21.24 8.61 14.99
N ALA A 26 -21.85 9.73 15.36
CA ALA A 26 -22.58 10.59 14.42
C ALA A 26 -21.63 11.23 13.40
N GLU A 27 -20.51 11.80 13.86
CA GLU A 27 -19.48 12.41 13.01
C GLU A 27 -18.80 11.37 12.10
N ASN A 28 -18.53 10.16 12.61
CA ASN A 28 -18.01 9.06 11.81
C ASN A 28 -18.96 8.68 10.67
N LYS A 29 -20.26 8.54 10.99
CA LYS A 29 -21.29 8.22 10.00
C LYS A 29 -21.47 9.32 8.97
N GLU A 30 -21.41 10.58 9.37
CA GLU A 30 -21.47 11.73 8.47
C GLU A 30 -20.24 11.80 7.56
N THR A 31 -19.04 11.62 8.13
CA THR A 31 -17.77 11.72 7.40
C THR A 31 -17.56 10.59 6.40
N PHE A 32 -17.77 9.34 6.83
CA PHE A 32 -17.40 8.15 6.06
C PHE A 32 -18.60 7.45 5.42
N GLY A 33 -19.83 7.82 5.77
CA GLY A 33 -21.05 7.30 5.17
C GLY A 33 -21.11 5.77 5.17
N LYS A 34 -21.31 5.18 3.98
CA LYS A 34 -21.39 3.72 3.81
C LYS A 34 -20.11 2.98 4.22
N CYS A 35 -18.95 3.63 4.15
CA CYS A 35 -17.67 3.03 4.52
C CYS A 35 -17.51 2.84 6.05
N ASN A 36 -18.37 3.48 6.86
CA ASN A 36 -18.44 3.27 8.32
C ASN A 36 -19.37 2.12 8.74
N ASN A 37 -19.84 1.27 7.80
CA ASN A 37 -20.67 0.09 8.14
C ASN A 37 -20.07 -0.70 9.32
N ALA A 38 -20.87 -0.98 10.35
CA ALA A 38 -20.38 -1.55 11.62
C ALA A 38 -19.67 -2.91 11.44
N ASN A 39 -20.09 -3.70 10.45
CA ASN A 39 -19.49 -4.99 10.11
C ASN A 39 -18.39 -4.89 9.04
N GLY A 40 -18.03 -3.67 8.62
CA GLY A 40 -17.03 -3.41 7.59
C GLY A 40 -17.51 -3.70 6.16
N HIS A 41 -16.55 -3.65 5.25
CA HIS A 41 -16.64 -4.04 3.84
C HIS A 41 -15.24 -4.43 3.38
N GLY A 42 -15.01 -4.66 2.09
CA GLY A 42 -13.67 -5.00 1.61
C GLY A 42 -13.47 -4.73 0.13
N HIS A 43 -12.20 -4.84 -0.29
CA HIS A 43 -11.76 -4.54 -1.65
C HIS A 43 -10.69 -5.52 -2.12
N ASN A 44 -10.59 -5.64 -3.44
CA ASN A 44 -9.45 -6.24 -4.11
C ASN A 44 -8.51 -5.10 -4.50
N TYR A 45 -7.58 -4.76 -3.62
CA TYR A 45 -6.65 -3.68 -3.82
C TYR A 45 -5.62 -4.05 -4.87
N VAL A 46 -5.34 -3.12 -5.80
CA VAL A 46 -4.20 -3.21 -6.71
C VAL A 46 -3.04 -2.42 -6.10
N TRP A 47 -1.92 -3.08 -5.87
CA TRP A 47 -0.69 -2.45 -5.37
C TRP A 47 0.36 -2.37 -6.47
N LYS A 48 0.73 -1.15 -6.87
CA LYS A 48 1.80 -0.90 -7.84
C LYS A 48 3.01 -0.29 -7.15
N VAL A 49 4.16 -0.95 -7.30
CA VAL A 49 5.45 -0.49 -6.77
C VAL A 49 6.30 -0.03 -7.93
N LYS A 50 6.61 1.27 -7.95
CA LYS A 50 7.46 1.88 -8.96
C LYS A 50 8.82 2.22 -8.36
N LEU A 51 9.86 1.71 -9.00
CA LEU A 51 11.25 2.01 -8.74
C LEU A 51 11.81 2.93 -9.82
N ARG A 52 12.81 3.76 -9.47
CA ARG A 52 13.54 4.62 -10.40
C ARG A 52 15.03 4.57 -10.06
N GLY A 53 15.85 4.24 -11.05
CA GLY A 53 17.29 4.16 -10.87
C GLY A 53 18.03 4.07 -12.21
N GLU A 54 19.36 4.09 -12.13
CA GLU A 54 20.19 3.82 -13.29
C GLU A 54 20.11 2.34 -13.70
N VAL A 55 20.17 2.09 -15.00
CA VAL A 55 20.28 0.72 -15.53
C VAL A 55 21.70 0.21 -15.28
N ASP A 56 21.82 -0.95 -14.62
CA ASP A 56 23.11 -1.60 -14.41
C ASP A 56 23.76 -1.97 -15.76
N PRO A 57 25.05 -1.61 -15.98
CA PRO A 57 25.72 -1.82 -17.28
C PRO A 57 26.03 -3.29 -17.60
N VAL A 58 25.99 -4.18 -16.62
CA VAL A 58 26.32 -5.60 -16.79
C VAL A 58 25.04 -6.41 -17.00
N ASN A 59 24.05 -6.23 -16.13
CA ASN A 59 22.83 -7.05 -16.12
C ASN A 59 21.61 -6.35 -16.76
N GLY A 60 21.69 -5.06 -17.07
CA GLY A 60 20.63 -4.32 -17.77
C GLY A 60 19.38 -4.03 -16.94
N MET A 61 19.43 -4.17 -15.61
CA MET A 61 18.26 -3.97 -14.73
C MET A 61 18.40 -2.69 -13.89
N VAL A 62 17.27 -2.08 -13.55
CA VAL A 62 17.18 -1.09 -12.47
C VAL A 62 17.21 -1.78 -11.10
N TYR A 63 16.57 -2.95 -11.01
CA TYR A 63 16.48 -3.77 -9.81
C TYR A 63 16.20 -5.22 -10.19
N ASP A 64 16.69 -6.16 -9.39
CA ASP A 64 16.39 -7.59 -9.58
C ASP A 64 14.92 -7.87 -9.25
N LEU A 65 14.12 -8.21 -10.27
CA LEU A 65 12.69 -8.49 -10.12
C LEU A 65 12.41 -9.66 -9.17
N ALA A 66 13.28 -10.67 -9.09
CA ALA A 66 13.09 -11.78 -8.17
C ALA A 66 13.25 -11.34 -6.71
N LYS A 67 14.16 -10.40 -6.43
CA LYS A 67 14.28 -9.76 -5.10
C LYS A 67 13.05 -8.92 -4.79
N LEU A 68 12.64 -8.05 -5.73
CA LEU A 68 11.47 -7.20 -5.52
C LEU A 68 10.21 -8.02 -5.23
N LYS A 69 10.01 -9.14 -5.94
CA LYS A 69 8.88 -10.06 -5.68
C LYS A 69 8.91 -10.61 -4.25
N LYS A 70 10.07 -10.99 -3.73
CA LYS A 70 10.20 -11.48 -2.34
C LYS A 70 9.92 -10.38 -1.32
N GLU A 71 10.49 -9.20 -1.55
CA GLU A 71 10.31 -8.02 -0.69
C GLU A 71 8.84 -7.57 -0.66
N MET A 72 8.17 -7.53 -1.81
CA MET A 72 6.72 -7.27 -1.91
C MET A 72 5.90 -8.37 -1.22
N GLY A 73 6.29 -9.64 -1.34
CA GLY A 73 5.62 -10.76 -0.65
C GLY A 73 5.59 -10.58 0.87
N ILE A 74 6.70 -10.16 1.48
CA ILE A 74 6.77 -9.87 2.93
C ILE A 74 5.74 -8.80 3.34
N VAL A 75 5.47 -7.82 2.49
CA VAL A 75 4.47 -6.78 2.75
C VAL A 75 3.06 -7.31 2.51
N LEU A 76 2.84 -8.07 1.43
CA LEU A 76 1.53 -8.66 1.12
C LEU A 76 1.06 -9.59 2.24
N ASP A 77 1.96 -10.38 2.84
CA ASP A 77 1.65 -11.28 3.96
C ASP A 77 1.05 -10.55 5.18
N THR A 78 1.27 -9.23 5.30
CA THR A 78 0.70 -8.45 6.40
C THR A 78 -0.73 -7.97 6.14
N VAL A 79 -1.20 -7.95 4.88
CA VAL A 79 -2.51 -7.35 4.52
C VAL A 79 -3.43 -8.29 3.72
N ASP A 80 -2.89 -9.26 2.99
CA ASP A 80 -3.70 -10.14 2.15
C ASP A 80 -4.54 -11.11 2.98
N HIS A 81 -5.81 -11.25 2.59
CA HIS A 81 -6.84 -12.01 3.29
C HIS A 81 -6.99 -11.63 4.78
N ARG A 82 -6.78 -10.34 5.11
CA ARG A 82 -6.88 -9.82 6.48
C ARG A 82 -7.95 -8.76 6.63
N ASN A 83 -8.31 -8.46 7.87
CA ASN A 83 -9.00 -7.23 8.23
C ASN A 83 -7.97 -6.17 8.64
N LEU A 84 -7.89 -5.05 7.92
CA LEU A 84 -6.87 -4.02 8.15
C LEU A 84 -6.90 -3.49 9.58
N ASP A 85 -8.08 -3.13 10.09
CA ASP A 85 -8.24 -2.48 11.40
C ASP A 85 -8.00 -3.43 12.58
N LYS A 86 -8.23 -4.73 12.38
CA LYS A 86 -8.16 -5.75 13.44
C LYS A 86 -6.82 -6.48 13.46
N ASP A 87 -6.29 -6.81 12.29
CA ASP A 87 -5.17 -7.74 12.15
C ASP A 87 -3.83 -7.05 11.87
N VAL A 88 -3.84 -5.75 11.59
CA VAL A 88 -2.63 -4.97 11.26
C VAL A 88 -2.45 -3.84 12.26
N ASP A 89 -1.42 -3.95 13.12
CA ASP A 89 -1.21 -3.04 14.26
C ASP A 89 -1.15 -1.55 13.87
N PHE A 90 -0.67 -1.22 12.67
CA PHE A 90 -0.63 0.15 12.17
C PHE A 90 -2.02 0.81 12.12
N PHE A 91 -3.05 0.08 11.71
CA PHE A 91 -4.40 0.63 11.54
C PHE A 91 -5.22 0.67 12.83
N LYS A 92 -4.72 0.10 13.94
CA LYS A 92 -5.36 0.25 15.26
C LYS A 92 -5.36 1.69 15.77
N THR A 93 -4.48 2.54 15.24
CA THR A 93 -4.33 3.95 15.66
C THR A 93 -4.42 4.92 14.49
N THR A 94 -4.59 4.40 13.27
CA THR A 94 -4.62 5.16 12.01
C THR A 94 -5.77 4.67 11.15
N VAL A 95 -6.66 5.57 10.74
CA VAL A 95 -7.83 5.20 9.92
C VAL A 95 -7.37 4.54 8.61
N SER A 96 -7.95 3.39 8.26
CA SER A 96 -7.59 2.57 7.08
C SER A 96 -8.07 3.14 5.74
N THR A 97 -7.96 4.46 5.52
CA THR A 97 -8.22 5.06 4.20
C THR A 97 -7.15 4.62 3.20
N SER A 98 -7.47 4.64 1.92
CA SER A 98 -6.53 4.20 0.89
C SER A 98 -5.29 5.10 0.75
N GLU A 99 -5.35 6.36 1.18
CA GLU A 99 -4.18 7.21 1.40
C GLU A 99 -3.25 6.61 2.47
N ASN A 100 -3.79 6.25 3.64
CA ASN A 100 -3.01 5.66 4.72
C ASN A 100 -2.51 4.24 4.39
N VAL A 101 -3.27 3.48 3.60
CA VAL A 101 -2.78 2.21 3.03
C VAL A 101 -1.59 2.45 2.10
N ALA A 102 -1.63 3.45 1.22
CA ALA A 102 -0.49 3.77 0.36
C ALA A 102 0.76 4.16 1.15
N ILE A 103 0.59 4.92 2.25
CA ILE A 103 1.68 5.27 3.18
C ILE A 103 2.22 4.03 3.88
N TYR A 104 1.35 3.21 4.47
CA TYR A 104 1.73 1.97 5.14
C TYR A 104 2.53 1.03 4.23
N MET A 105 2.00 0.77 3.02
CA MET A 105 2.63 -0.14 2.06
C MET A 105 3.99 0.40 1.58
N PHE A 106 4.13 1.72 1.42
CA PHE A 106 5.39 2.35 1.08
C PHE A 106 6.42 2.21 2.20
N GLU A 107 6.10 2.60 3.43
CA GLU A 107 7.03 2.56 4.56
C GLU A 107 7.39 1.10 4.92
N LYS A 108 6.42 0.18 4.86
CA LYS A 108 6.66 -1.23 5.12
C LYS A 108 7.58 -1.84 4.06
N LEU A 109 7.36 -1.56 2.77
CA LEU A 109 8.25 -2.01 1.70
C LEU A 109 9.65 -1.42 1.86
N LYS A 110 9.75 -0.10 2.08
CA LYS A 110 11.03 0.60 2.29
C LYS A 110 11.85 -0.03 3.41
N SER A 111 11.20 -0.49 4.48
CA SER A 111 11.87 -1.14 5.62
C SER A 111 12.46 -2.53 5.33
N VAL A 112 12.00 -3.21 4.27
CA VAL A 112 12.42 -4.58 3.93
C VAL A 112 13.23 -4.66 2.63
N MET A 113 13.28 -3.57 1.85
CA MET A 113 14.02 -3.52 0.59
C MET A 113 15.54 -3.61 0.83
N SER A 114 16.21 -4.40 0.00
CA SER A 114 17.68 -4.47 -0.01
C SER A 114 18.35 -3.19 -0.51
N ASN A 115 17.70 -2.42 -1.38
CA ASN A 115 18.12 -1.06 -1.73
C ASN A 115 16.91 -0.10 -1.79
N PRO A 116 16.51 0.51 -0.65
CA PRO A 116 15.34 1.37 -0.58
C PRO A 116 15.50 2.72 -1.30
N SER A 117 16.71 3.12 -1.69
CA SER A 117 16.95 4.42 -2.34
C SER A 117 16.29 4.56 -3.71
N VAL A 118 15.97 3.43 -4.37
CA VAL A 118 15.31 3.43 -5.69
C VAL A 118 13.79 3.40 -5.59
N LEU A 119 13.20 3.25 -4.39
CA LEU A 119 11.76 3.28 -4.21
C LEU A 119 11.23 4.68 -4.54
N TYR A 120 10.43 4.76 -5.60
CA TYR A 120 10.02 6.05 -6.16
C TYR A 120 8.56 6.39 -5.88
N LYS A 121 7.67 5.40 -5.96
CA LYS A 121 6.23 5.61 -5.77
C LYS A 121 5.52 4.29 -5.46
N VAL A 122 4.57 4.35 -4.53
CA VAL A 122 3.52 3.32 -4.38
C VAL A 122 2.20 3.87 -4.91
N THR A 123 1.43 3.02 -5.60
CA THR A 123 0.04 3.27 -5.99
C THR A 123 -0.85 2.20 -5.39
N ILE A 124 -1.97 2.62 -4.79
CA ILE A 124 -3.05 1.75 -4.35
C ILE A 124 -4.29 2.11 -5.16
N GLU A 125 -4.85 1.12 -5.85
CA GLU A 125 -6.19 1.23 -6.43
C GLU A 125 -7.13 0.44 -5.51
N GLU A 126 -7.97 1.16 -4.77
CA GLU A 126 -9.00 0.55 -3.91
C GLU A 126 -10.09 -0.08 -4.78
N THR A 127 -10.45 0.64 -5.84
CA THR A 127 -11.30 0.20 -6.92
C THR A 127 -10.71 0.72 -8.23
N PRO A 128 -11.15 0.25 -9.41
CA PRO A 128 -10.69 0.80 -10.69
C PRO A 128 -10.93 2.31 -10.88
N LYS A 129 -11.73 2.94 -10.01
CA LYS A 129 -12.08 4.37 -10.06
C LYS A 129 -11.44 5.20 -8.94
N ASN A 130 -10.86 4.57 -7.93
CA ASN A 130 -10.29 5.24 -6.75
C ASN A 130 -8.81 4.87 -6.63
N ILE A 131 -7.93 5.83 -6.95
CA ILE A 131 -6.49 5.58 -7.11
C ILE A 131 -5.72 6.59 -6.27
N PHE A 132 -4.80 6.07 -5.45
CA PHE A 132 -4.05 6.85 -4.47
C PHE A 132 -2.57 6.59 -4.68
N THR A 133 -1.74 7.63 -4.62
CA THR A 133 -0.29 7.50 -4.80
C THR A 133 0.48 8.19 -3.68
N TYR A 134 1.55 7.55 -3.21
CA TYR A 134 2.46 8.12 -2.23
C TYR A 134 3.92 7.97 -2.69
N LYS A 135 4.75 8.99 -2.40
CA LYS A 135 6.15 9.05 -2.84
C LYS A 135 7.17 9.22 -1.70
N GLY A 136 6.74 9.39 -0.45
CA GLY A 136 7.66 9.41 0.69
C GLY A 136 8.50 10.69 0.89
N PHE A 137 8.15 11.80 0.25
CA PHE A 137 8.84 13.10 0.37
C PHE A 137 7.84 14.26 0.38
#